data_AF-A0A844BTK4-F1
#
_entry.id   AF-A0A844BTK4-F1
#
_cell.length_a   1.000
_cell.length_b   1.000
_cell.length_c   1.000
_cell.angle_alpha   90.00
_cell.angle_beta   90.00
_cell.angle_gamma   90.00
#
_symmetry.space_group_name_H-M   'P 1'
#
loop_
_entity.id
_entity.type
_entity.pdbx_description
1 polymer ?
#
loop_
_entity_poly.entity_id
_entity_poly.type
_entity_poly.pdbx_seq_one_letter_code
_entity_poly.pdbx_strand_id
1 'polypeptide(L)' 'MEILKKRDGNHHKNKDGFGPAEPDKVSENKDAIRGREQQLIEGNGGAKSQDGTSGNAINGISDKNPNKQEYIEAAKKEFN' A
#
# COMPACT_ATOMS: atom_id res chain seq x y z
N MET A 1 -5.09 -16.82 -4.26
CA MET A 1 -4.31 -17.63 -3.28
C MET A 1 -2.85 -17.88 -3.68
N GLU A 2 -2.44 -17.70 -4.95
CA GLU A 2 -1.04 -17.95 -5.38
C GLU A 2 -0.09 -16.75 -5.17
N ILE A 3 -0.61 -15.52 -5.29
CA ILE A 3 0.14 -14.26 -5.12
C ILE A 3 0.71 -14.12 -3.69
N LEU A 4 -0.05 -14.59 -2.69
CA LEU A 4 0.31 -14.52 -1.28
C LEU A 4 1.53 -15.38 -0.94
N LYS A 5 1.54 -16.64 -1.38
CA LYS A 5 2.66 -17.57 -1.13
C LYS A 5 3.96 -17.07 -1.73
N LYS A 6 3.92 -16.40 -2.89
CA LYS A 6 5.11 -15.82 -3.54
C LYS A 6 5.63 -14.57 -2.81
N ARG A 7 4.74 -13.79 -2.17
CA ARG A 7 5.14 -12.60 -1.40
C ARG A 7 5.70 -12.93 -0.02
N ASP A 8 5.15 -13.95 0.63
CA ASP A 8 5.49 -14.28 2.02
C ASP A 8 6.87 -14.95 2.16
N GLY A 9 7.29 -15.74 1.17
CA GLY A 9 8.56 -16.48 1.22
C GLY A 9 9.83 -15.63 1.32
N ASN A 10 9.76 -14.31 1.02
CA ASN A 10 10.87 -13.37 1.09
C ASN A 10 10.55 -12.11 1.92
N HIS A 11 9.51 -12.15 2.77
CA HIS A 11 9.07 -10.96 3.49
C HIS A 11 10.01 -10.62 4.65
N HIS A 12 10.80 -9.55 4.47
CA HIS A 12 11.83 -9.09 5.42
C HIS A 12 11.30 -8.78 6.83
N LYS A 13 10.00 -8.51 6.98
CA LYS A 13 9.34 -8.22 8.27
C LYS A 13 9.05 -9.47 9.12
N ASN A 14 9.13 -10.67 8.55
CA ASN A 14 8.95 -11.89 9.33
C ASN A 14 10.05 -12.03 10.41
N LYS A 15 11.22 -11.42 10.16
CA LYS A 15 12.31 -11.31 11.15
C LYS A 15 12.02 -10.36 12.32
N ASP A 16 11.07 -9.44 12.13
CA ASP A 16 10.64 -8.48 13.16
C ASP A 16 9.46 -9.04 14.00
N GLY A 17 9.13 -10.33 13.85
CA GLY A 17 8.08 -11.01 14.61
C GLY A 17 6.66 -10.85 14.04
N PHE A 18 6.51 -10.21 12.88
CA PHE A 18 5.23 -10.15 12.18
C PHE A 18 4.91 -11.50 11.52
N GLY A 19 3.64 -11.92 11.61
CA GLY A 19 3.14 -13.11 10.94
C GLY A 19 3.14 -13.01 9.42
N PRO A 20 2.58 -14.01 8.72
CA PRO A 20 2.48 -14.02 7.26
C PRO A 20 1.89 -12.72 6.72
N ALA A 21 2.38 -12.25 5.58
CA ALA A 21 1.85 -11.06 4.94
C ALA A 21 0.36 -11.26 4.57
N GLU A 22 -0.54 -10.60 5.28
CA GLU A 22 -1.97 -10.57 4.96
C GLU A 22 -2.26 -9.44 3.97
N PRO A 23 -2.87 -9.72 2.80
CA PRO A 23 -3.17 -8.68 1.84
C PRO A 23 -4.47 -8.00 2.25
N ASP A 24 -4.42 -6.68 2.41
CA ASP A 24 -5.63 -5.88 2.68
C ASP A 24 -6.68 -6.02 1.56
N LYS A 25 -6.26 -5.82 0.30
CA LYS A 25 -7.09 -6.00 -0.91
C LYS A 25 -6.30 -6.62 -2.06
N VAL A 26 -7.01 -7.25 -2.98
CA VAL A 26 -6.44 -7.85 -4.20
C VAL A 26 -7.28 -7.40 -5.40
N SER A 27 -6.62 -6.90 -6.44
CA SER A 27 -7.22 -6.53 -7.73
C SER A 27 -6.13 -6.63 -8.81
N GLU A 28 -6.57 -6.84 -10.06
CA GLU A 28 -5.70 -6.75 -11.24
C GLU A 28 -5.49 -5.30 -11.71
N ASN A 29 -6.32 -4.38 -11.21
CA ASN A 29 -6.20 -2.95 -11.49
C ASN A 29 -5.05 -2.34 -10.67
N LYS A 30 -3.91 -2.15 -11.32
CA LYS A 30 -2.68 -1.60 -10.71
C LYS A 30 -2.91 -0.20 -10.12
N ASP A 31 -3.73 0.61 -10.77
CA ASP A 31 -4.00 1.99 -10.35
C ASP A 31 -4.82 2.00 -9.06
N ALA A 32 -5.82 1.12 -8.98
CA ALA A 32 -6.59 0.92 -7.76
C ALA A 32 -5.73 0.41 -6.59
N ILE A 33 -4.82 -0.54 -6.85
CA ILE A 33 -3.89 -1.03 -5.82
C ILE A 33 -2.96 0.10 -5.34
N ARG A 34 -2.43 0.91 -6.26
CA ARG A 34 -1.54 2.03 -5.91
C ARG A 34 -2.27 3.09 -5.07
N GLY A 35 -3.50 3.43 -5.45
CA GLY A 35 -4.33 4.36 -4.68
C GLY A 35 -4.68 3.80 -3.29
N ARG A 36 -4.98 2.50 -3.20
CA ARG A 36 -5.29 1.84 -1.92
C ARG A 36 -4.08 1.85 -0.98
N GLU A 37 -2.88 1.59 -1.49
CA GLU A 37 -1.64 1.70 -0.71
C GLU A 37 -1.44 3.12 -0.17
N GLN A 38 -1.65 4.15 -0.99
CA GLN A 38 -1.53 5.55 -0.55
C GLN A 38 -2.58 5.91 0.51
N GLN A 39 -3.83 5.45 0.36
CA GLN A 39 -4.89 5.65 1.36
C GLN A 39 -4.53 5.02 2.71
N LEU A 40 -3.94 3.82 2.71
CA LEU A 40 -3.49 3.17 3.93
C LEU A 40 -2.31 3.91 4.59
N ILE A 41 -1.38 4.43 3.80
CA ILE A 41 -0.26 5.23 4.33
C ILE A 41 -0.80 6.48 5.02
N GLU A 42 -1.66 7.22 4.34
CA GLU A 42 -2.27 8.45 4.87
C GLU A 42 -3.14 8.17 6.10
N GLY A 43 -3.97 7.12 6.05
CA GLY A 43 -4.82 6.69 7.16
C GLY A 43 -4.06 6.21 8.40
N ASN A 44 -2.84 5.71 8.24
CA ASN A 44 -1.95 5.30 9.33
C ASN A 44 -0.98 6.40 9.78
N GLY A 45 -1.26 7.66 9.44
CA GLY A 45 -0.50 8.83 9.90
C GLY A 45 0.66 9.24 9.00
N GLY A 46 0.63 8.85 7.72
CA GLY A 46 1.57 9.34 6.70
C GLY A 46 2.92 8.63 6.67
N ALA A 47 3.67 8.79 5.58
CA ALA A 47 4.99 8.17 5.42
C ALA A 47 6.07 8.84 6.27
N LYS A 48 7.07 8.06 6.71
CA LYS A 48 8.20 8.57 7.53
C LYS A 48 9.04 9.63 6.83
N SER A 49 9.13 9.59 5.50
CA SER A 49 9.81 10.62 4.70
C SER A 49 9.13 12.00 4.78
N GLN A 50 7.94 12.07 5.35
CA GLN A 50 7.17 13.29 5.59
C GLN A 50 6.84 13.45 7.08
N ASP A 51 7.72 12.94 7.95
CA ASP A 51 7.56 12.97 9.41
C ASP A 51 6.29 12.27 9.92
N GLY A 52 5.75 11.34 9.12
CA GLY A 52 4.56 10.55 9.45
C GLY A 52 4.85 9.32 10.32
N THR A 53 3.79 8.75 10.88
CA THR A 53 3.85 7.63 11.85
C THR A 53 3.59 6.26 11.23
N SER A 54 3.25 6.18 9.95
CA SER A 54 3.00 4.89 9.31
C SER A 54 4.27 4.03 9.28
N GLY A 55 4.09 2.72 9.11
CA GLY A 55 5.20 1.80 8.92
C GLY A 55 6.02 2.06 7.64
N ASN A 56 5.48 2.84 6.70
CA ASN A 56 6.06 3.06 5.38
C ASN A 56 7.13 4.15 5.43
N ALA A 57 8.30 3.84 4.87
CA ALA A 57 9.40 4.81 4.77
C ALA A 57 9.08 5.97 3.81
N ILE A 58 8.32 5.69 2.74
CA ILE A 58 7.96 6.64 1.68
C ILE A 58 6.49 6.48 1.30
N ASN A 59 5.95 7.48 0.59
CA ASN A 59 4.63 7.39 -0.02
C ASN A 59 4.57 6.34 -1.13
N GLY A 60 3.42 5.71 -1.30
CA GLY A 60 3.12 4.87 -2.46
C GLY A 60 2.91 5.71 -3.72
N ILE A 61 2.43 6.94 -3.57
CA ILE A 61 2.29 7.93 -4.64
C ILE A 61 2.95 9.23 -4.20
N SER A 62 3.91 9.71 -4.99
CA SER A 62 4.52 11.02 -4.78
C SER A 62 3.47 12.13 -4.82
N ASP A 63 3.57 13.11 -3.92
CA ASP A 63 2.68 14.27 -3.92
C ASP A 63 2.85 15.17 -5.16
N LYS A 64 3.97 15.02 -5.86
CA LYS A 64 4.23 15.71 -7.13
C LYS A 64 3.71 14.94 -8.35
N ASN A 65 3.11 13.76 -8.15
CA ASN A 65 2.55 13.00 -9.25
C ASN A 65 1.22 13.66 -9.69
N PRO A 66 1.11 14.16 -10.94
CA PRO A 66 -0.11 14.80 -11.43
C PRO A 66 -1.31 13.85 -11.42
N ASN A 67 -1.07 12.54 -11.52
CA ASN A 67 -2.11 11.51 -11.57
C ASN A 67 -2.45 10.98 -10.17
N LYS A 68 -1.97 11.61 -9.09
CA LYS A 68 -2.23 11.16 -7.70
C LYS A 68 -3.73 10.94 -7.48
N GLN A 69 -4.53 11.91 -7.89
CA GLN A 69 -5.98 11.85 -7.71
C GLN A 69 -6.63 10.70 -8.48
N GLU A 70 -6.18 10.41 -9.71
CA GLU A 70 -6.71 9.32 -10.53
C GLU A 70 -6.52 7.96 -9.85
N TYR A 71 -5.35 7.72 -9.25
CA TYR A 71 -5.11 6.49 -8.49
C TYR A 71 -6.02 6.39 -7.26
N ILE A 72 -6.19 7.49 -6.51
CA ILE A 72 -7.08 7.53 -5.35
C ILE A 72 -8.53 7.25 -5.76
N GLU A 73 -8.98 7.77 -6.90
CA GLU A 73 -10.32 7.53 -7.43
C GLU A 73 -10.49 6.11 -7.96
N ALA A 74 -9.49 5.56 -8.65
CA ALA A 74 -9.48 4.16 -9.07
C ALA A 74 -9.61 3.22 -7.85
N ALA A 75 -8.91 3.52 -6.76
CA ALA A 75 -9.00 2.76 -5.52
C ALA A 75 -10.39 2.84 -4.87
N LYS A 76 -10.98 4.04 -4.84
CA LYS A 76 -12.36 4.22 -4.36
C LYS A 76 -13.34 3.43 -5.21
N LYS A 77 -13.23 3.50 -6.54
CA LYS A 77 -14.14 2.80 -7.45
C LYS A 77 -14.05 1.26 -7.33
N GLU A 78 -12.85 0.74 -7.10
CA GLU A 78 -12.61 -0.71 -7.02
C GLU A 78 -12.99 -1.30 -5.65
N PHE A 79 -12.83 -0.54 -4.56
CA PHE A 79 -12.89 -1.07 -3.20
C PHE A 79 -13.93 -0.42 -2.25
N ASN A 80 -14.72 0.57 -2.72
CA ASN A 80 -15.95 1.05 -2.05
C ASN A 80 -17.19 0.51 -2.75
#